data_AF-A0A923C0K0-F1
#
_entry.id   AF-A0A923C0K0-F1
#
_cell.length_a   1.000
_cell.length_b   1.000
_cell.length_c   1.000
_cell.angle_alpha   90.00
_cell.angle_beta   90.00
_cell.angle_gamma   90.00
#
_symmetry.space_group_name_H-M   'P 1'
#
loop_
_entity.id
_entity.type
_entity.pdbx_description
1 polymer ?
#
loop_
_entity_poly.entity_id
_entity_poly.type
_entity_poly.pdbx_seq_one_letter_code
_entity_poly.pdbx_strand_id
1 'polypeptide(L)'
;MLRSAALIFTTALLAACQSAPGTAKPQGIAAYADDPRLGEPVDRICFASSIDGFSNNTRNTVVLREGRDSYLVEVFGACTDLEYAQSIGIDSATGCLTKSDAIIVGYSPGGTGMGPQRCHIREIRKWDPKAEKPAEPAAETEPE
;
A
#
# COMPACT_ATOMS: atom_id res chain seq x y z
N MET A 1 6.44 -63.39 47.62
CA MET A 1 5.22 -63.37 46.80
C MET A 1 5.05 -61.94 46.26
N LEU A 2 5.03 -61.80 44.93
CA LEU A 2 4.47 -60.71 44.09
C LEU A 2 4.67 -59.24 44.57
N ARG A 3 5.67 -58.47 44.11
CA ARG A 3 5.76 -57.71 42.84
C ARG A 3 4.46 -57.01 42.41
N SER A 4 4.52 -55.67 42.28
CA SER A 4 3.81 -54.76 41.34
C SER A 4 3.25 -53.53 42.08
N ALA A 5 3.27 -52.30 41.58
CA ALA A 5 3.96 -51.65 40.49
C ALA A 5 3.80 -50.13 40.76
N ALA A 6 4.87 -49.36 40.61
CA ALA A 6 4.82 -47.91 40.67
C ALA A 6 4.02 -47.38 39.46
N LEU A 7 2.92 -46.67 39.72
CA LEU A 7 2.19 -45.92 38.70
C LEU A 7 2.68 -44.47 38.75
N ILE A 8 3.73 -44.22 37.96
CA ILE A 8 4.21 -42.88 37.62
C ILE A 8 3.18 -42.33 36.61
N PHE A 9 2.35 -41.38 37.05
CA PHE A 9 1.43 -40.66 36.18
C PHE A 9 2.20 -39.54 35.48
N THR A 10 2.79 -39.85 34.33
CA THR A 10 3.49 -38.88 33.48
C THR A 10 2.44 -38.04 32.75
N THR A 11 2.09 -36.88 33.29
CA THR A 11 1.29 -35.88 32.57
C THR A 11 2.09 -35.36 31.38
N ALA A 12 1.71 -35.83 30.19
CA ALA A 12 2.21 -35.34 28.91
C ALA A 12 1.82 -33.86 28.75
N LEU A 13 2.79 -32.96 28.83
CA LEU A 13 2.66 -31.60 28.35
C LEU A 13 2.52 -31.65 26.83
N LEU A 14 1.28 -31.58 26.33
CA LEU A 14 1.00 -31.22 24.95
C LEU A 14 1.45 -29.78 24.75
N ALA A 15 2.67 -29.59 24.25
CA ALA A 15 3.10 -28.33 23.67
C ALA A 15 2.25 -28.08 22.42
N ALA A 16 1.16 -27.33 22.58
CA ALA A 16 0.43 -26.79 21.45
C ALA A 16 1.34 -25.79 20.74
N CYS A 17 1.86 -26.15 19.57
CA CYS A 17 2.43 -25.19 18.64
C CYS A 17 1.32 -24.22 18.25
N GLN A 18 1.21 -23.10 18.96
CA GLN A 18 0.48 -21.94 18.46
C GLN A 18 1.25 -21.44 17.24
N SER A 19 0.77 -21.81 16.06
CA SER A 19 1.12 -21.12 14.82
C SER A 19 0.81 -19.65 15.04
N ALA A 20 1.84 -18.82 15.17
CA ALA A 20 1.67 -17.38 15.24
C ALA A 20 0.87 -16.94 14.01
N PRO A 21 -0.25 -16.20 14.15
CA PRO A 21 -0.91 -15.60 13.00
C PRO A 21 0.14 -14.74 12.30
N GLY A 22 0.43 -15.06 11.03
CA GLY A 22 1.48 -14.41 10.26
C GLY A 22 1.32 -12.90 10.34
N THR A 23 2.41 -12.20 10.67
CA THR A 23 2.46 -10.74 10.70
C THR A 23 1.86 -10.20 9.39
N ALA A 24 0.73 -9.50 9.50
CA ALA A 24 0.09 -8.91 8.34
C ALA A 24 1.09 -7.98 7.65
N LYS A 25 1.34 -8.22 6.35
CA LYS A 25 2.20 -7.33 5.57
C LYS A 25 1.58 -5.93 5.56
N PRO A 26 2.38 -4.85 5.71
CA PRO A 26 1.86 -3.49 5.60
C PRO A 26 1.23 -3.29 4.22
N GLN A 27 0.11 -2.58 4.16
CA GLN A 27 -0.65 -2.29 2.95
C GLN A 27 -0.88 -0.79 2.80
N GLY A 28 -1.07 -0.32 1.58
CA GLY A 28 -1.23 1.10 1.31
C GLY A 28 0.11 1.86 1.41
N ILE A 29 0.06 3.13 1.75
CA ILE A 29 1.17 4.02 2.09
C ILE A 29 2.05 3.43 3.19
N ALA A 30 1.49 2.68 4.14
CA ALA A 30 2.28 2.02 5.18
C ALA A 30 3.32 1.03 4.60
N ALA A 31 3.09 0.50 3.40
CA ALA A 31 4.07 -0.34 2.69
C ALA A 31 5.29 0.45 2.15
N TYR A 32 5.21 1.79 2.15
CA TYR A 32 6.23 2.71 1.67
C TYR A 32 6.89 3.50 2.81
N ALA A 33 6.71 3.10 4.07
CA ALA A 33 7.19 3.85 5.24
C ALA A 33 8.71 4.11 5.21
N ASP A 34 9.50 3.19 4.66
CA ASP A 34 10.96 3.31 4.52
C ASP A 34 11.39 3.72 3.09
N ASP A 35 10.46 4.07 2.21
CA ASP A 35 10.76 4.48 0.84
C ASP A 35 11.17 5.97 0.83
N PRO A 36 12.40 6.32 0.39
CA PRO A 36 12.88 7.71 0.36
C PRO A 36 12.04 8.63 -0.53
N ARG A 37 11.23 8.06 -1.44
CA ARG A 37 10.34 8.79 -2.34
C ARG A 37 9.07 9.25 -1.65
N LEU A 38 8.70 8.65 -0.51
CA LEU A 38 7.51 9.02 0.24
C LEU A 38 7.76 10.33 1.00
N GLY A 39 6.97 11.35 0.69
CA GLY A 39 7.03 12.65 1.35
C GLY A 39 5.91 12.89 2.35
N GLU A 40 5.78 14.17 2.72
CA GLU A 40 4.80 14.65 3.68
C GLU A 40 3.34 14.49 3.21
N PRO A 41 2.39 14.31 4.15
CA PRO A 41 0.97 14.34 3.84
C PRO A 41 0.53 15.70 3.30
N VAL A 42 -0.38 15.66 2.34
CA VAL A 42 -1.03 16.83 1.77
C VAL A 42 -2.54 16.64 1.78
N ASP A 43 -3.28 17.73 1.87
CA ASP A 43 -4.74 17.67 1.98
C ASP A 43 -5.45 17.71 0.62
N ARG A 44 -4.73 18.10 -0.43
CA ARG A 44 -5.32 18.49 -1.71
C ARG A 44 -4.35 18.36 -2.88
N ILE A 45 -4.87 17.92 -4.03
CA ILE A 45 -4.25 18.06 -5.35
C ILE A 45 -5.28 18.71 -6.27
N CYS A 46 -4.93 19.82 -6.93
CA CYS A 46 -5.84 20.49 -7.87
C CYS A 46 -5.40 20.24 -9.29
N PHE A 47 -6.30 19.66 -10.09
CA PHE A 47 -6.11 19.44 -11.51
C PHE A 47 -6.91 20.48 -12.28
N ALA A 48 -6.40 20.93 -13.43
CA ALA A 48 -7.14 21.88 -14.27
C ALA A 48 -8.40 21.26 -14.88
N SER A 49 -8.32 20.00 -15.30
CA SER A 49 -9.41 19.29 -15.98
C SER A 49 -9.28 17.76 -15.93
N SER A 50 -8.05 17.24 -16.05
CA SER A 50 -7.77 15.81 -15.97
C SER A 50 -6.49 15.54 -15.18
N ILE A 51 -6.33 14.31 -14.70
CA ILE A 51 -5.05 13.84 -14.16
C ILE A 51 -4.05 13.77 -15.31
N ASP A 52 -2.89 14.42 -15.16
CA ASP A 52 -1.91 14.48 -16.24
C ASP A 52 -1.23 13.12 -16.49
N GLY A 53 -1.19 12.24 -15.49
CA GLY A 53 -0.69 10.88 -15.63
C GLY A 53 -0.74 10.12 -14.31
N PHE A 54 -0.61 8.80 -14.41
CA PHE A 54 -0.57 7.92 -13.23
C PHE A 54 0.45 6.79 -13.41
N SER A 55 0.96 6.26 -12.31
CA SER A 55 1.93 5.16 -12.30
C SER A 55 1.95 4.41 -10.95
N ASN A 56 2.75 3.33 -10.87
CA ASN A 56 2.96 2.53 -9.65
C ASN A 56 1.65 2.04 -9.02
N ASN A 57 0.68 1.68 -9.85
CA ASN A 57 -0.63 1.26 -9.40
C ASN A 57 -0.56 -0.07 -8.64
N THR A 58 -1.23 -0.09 -7.49
CA THR A 58 -1.57 -1.30 -6.76
C THR A 58 -3.09 -1.32 -6.55
N ARG A 59 -3.59 -2.28 -5.77
CA ARG A 59 -5.01 -2.29 -5.39
C ARG A 59 -5.38 -1.20 -4.39
N ASN A 60 -4.40 -0.57 -3.74
CA ASN A 60 -4.65 0.38 -2.64
C ASN A 60 -3.93 1.71 -2.84
N THR A 61 -2.99 1.79 -3.79
CA THR A 61 -2.19 2.99 -4.03
C THR A 61 -2.02 3.26 -5.50
N VAL A 62 -1.85 4.53 -5.84
CA VAL A 62 -1.46 4.99 -7.17
C VAL A 62 -0.68 6.27 -7.04
N VAL A 63 0.34 6.46 -7.88
CA VAL A 63 1.00 7.75 -8.02
C VAL A 63 0.26 8.57 -9.06
N LEU A 64 -0.24 9.75 -8.69
CA LEU A 64 -0.84 10.72 -9.60
C LEU A 64 0.14 11.86 -9.89
N ARG A 65 0.20 12.30 -11.14
CA ARG A 65 1.01 13.43 -11.59
C ARG A 65 0.13 14.65 -11.84
N GLU A 66 0.56 15.78 -11.32
CA GLU A 66 0.00 17.12 -11.57
C GLU A 66 1.15 18.06 -11.95
N GLY A 67 1.21 18.46 -13.21
CA GLY A 67 2.33 19.18 -13.79
C GLY A 67 3.65 18.44 -13.58
N ARG A 68 4.53 19.04 -12.78
CA ARG A 68 5.86 18.51 -12.40
C ARG A 68 5.87 17.76 -11.08
N ASP A 69 4.78 17.83 -10.32
CA ASP A 69 4.66 17.22 -9.01
C ASP A 69 4.06 15.82 -9.13
N SER A 70 4.41 14.94 -8.20
CA SER A 70 3.82 13.62 -8.07
C SER A 70 3.33 13.39 -6.65
N TYR A 71 2.29 12.57 -6.52
CA TYR A 71 1.61 12.31 -5.26
C TYR A 71 1.26 10.84 -5.15
N LEU A 72 1.63 10.20 -4.05
CA LEU A 72 1.14 8.86 -3.73
C LEU A 72 -0.23 9.02 -3.08
N VAL A 73 -1.25 8.54 -3.79
CA VAL A 73 -2.64 8.52 -3.35
C VAL A 73 -2.98 7.12 -2.91
N GLU A 74 -3.58 7.03 -1.74
CA GLU A 74 -4.08 5.79 -1.19
C GLU A 74 -5.60 5.80 -1.18
N VAL A 75 -6.21 4.65 -1.44
CA VAL A 75 -7.66 4.47 -1.45
C VAL A 75 -8.13 3.53 -0.34
N PHE A 76 -9.38 3.70 0.08
CA PHE A 76 -10.01 2.82 1.06
C PHE A 76 -10.27 1.43 0.47
N GLY A 77 -9.82 0.40 1.20
CA GLY A 77 -9.98 -0.99 0.78
C GLY A 77 -9.24 -1.29 -0.54
N ALA A 78 -9.37 -2.52 -1.02
CA ALA A 78 -8.83 -2.90 -2.31
C ALA A 78 -9.74 -2.39 -3.43
N CYS A 79 -9.27 -1.40 -4.18
CA CYS A 79 -9.83 -0.95 -5.43
C CYS A 79 -9.36 -1.91 -6.53
N THR A 80 -10.16 -2.95 -6.80
CA THR A 80 -9.77 -4.12 -7.60
C THR A 80 -9.18 -3.77 -8.97
N ASP A 81 -9.81 -2.83 -9.67
CA ASP A 81 -9.40 -2.44 -11.02
C ASP A 81 -8.21 -1.47 -11.04
N LEU A 82 -7.80 -0.89 -9.91
CA LEU A 82 -6.75 0.14 -9.86
C LEU A 82 -5.40 -0.38 -10.35
N GLU A 83 -5.05 -1.60 -9.94
CA GLU A 83 -3.81 -2.28 -10.34
C GLU A 83 -3.68 -2.41 -11.87
N TYR A 84 -4.82 -2.53 -12.57
CA TYR A 84 -4.88 -2.71 -14.02
C TYR A 84 -5.43 -1.48 -14.74
N ALA A 85 -5.54 -0.33 -14.06
CA ALA A 85 -6.19 0.86 -14.59
C ALA A 85 -5.62 1.27 -15.95
N GLN A 86 -6.51 1.48 -16.92
CA GLN A 86 -6.17 2.07 -18.22
C GLN A 86 -6.45 3.57 -18.25
N SER A 87 -7.37 4.03 -17.40
CA SER A 87 -7.64 5.45 -17.17
C SER A 87 -7.98 5.70 -15.71
N ILE A 88 -7.65 6.91 -15.24
CA ILE A 88 -8.04 7.42 -13.92
C ILE A 88 -8.63 8.81 -14.11
N GLY A 89 -9.87 8.96 -13.68
CA GLY A 89 -10.61 10.22 -13.66
C GLY A 89 -10.74 10.80 -12.26
N ILE A 90 -11.10 12.08 -12.21
CA ILE A 90 -11.34 12.84 -10.98
C ILE A 90 -12.83 12.74 -10.65
N ASP A 91 -13.17 12.39 -9.42
CA ASP A 91 -14.53 12.53 -8.87
C ASP A 91 -14.50 13.49 -7.69
N SER A 92 -14.52 14.78 -8.01
CA SER A 92 -14.57 15.92 -7.09
C SER A 92 -15.41 17.03 -7.70
N ALA A 93 -16.20 17.72 -6.88
CA ALA A 93 -17.01 18.85 -7.32
C ALA A 93 -16.17 20.10 -7.67
N THR A 94 -14.93 20.17 -7.18
CA THR A 94 -14.10 21.40 -7.27
C THR A 94 -12.94 21.29 -8.26
N GLY A 95 -12.75 20.13 -8.90
CA GLY A 95 -11.55 19.83 -9.69
C GLY A 95 -10.30 19.54 -8.84
N CYS A 96 -10.39 19.68 -7.52
CA CYS A 96 -9.34 19.31 -6.58
C CYS A 96 -9.69 18.04 -5.82
N LEU A 97 -8.83 17.03 -5.88
CA LEU A 97 -8.94 15.81 -5.07
C LEU A 97 -8.52 16.08 -3.64
N THR A 98 -9.34 15.60 -2.70
CA THR A 98 -9.10 15.59 -1.26
C THR A 98 -9.41 14.21 -0.68
N LYS A 99 -9.20 14.02 0.63
CA LYS A 99 -9.53 12.76 1.33
C LYS A 99 -11.03 12.43 1.35
N SER A 100 -11.92 13.38 1.03
CA SER A 100 -13.37 13.13 0.92
C SER A 100 -13.83 12.77 -0.49
N ASP A 101 -12.93 12.84 -1.47
CA ASP A 101 -13.24 12.60 -2.87
C ASP A 101 -12.90 11.15 -3.28
N ALA A 102 -13.15 10.84 -4.56
CA ALA A 102 -12.79 9.56 -5.15
C ALA A 102 -12.05 9.75 -6.47
N ILE A 103 -11.37 8.69 -6.90
CA ILE A 103 -10.92 8.54 -8.27
C ILE A 103 -11.81 7.54 -9.01
N ILE A 104 -12.03 7.78 -10.29
CA ILE A 104 -12.79 6.89 -11.17
C ILE A 104 -11.82 6.07 -11.99
N VAL A 105 -11.75 4.78 -11.71
CA VAL A 105 -10.84 3.86 -12.39
C VAL A 105 -11.56 3.22 -13.58
N GLY A 106 -11.04 3.46 -14.78
CA GLY A 106 -11.48 2.81 -16.00
C GLY A 106 -10.56 1.65 -16.39
N TYR A 107 -11.16 0.48 -16.66
CA TYR A 107 -10.49 -0.70 -17.20
C TYR A 107 -11.35 -1.39 -18.27
N SER A 108 -10.73 -1.84 -19.37
CA SER A 108 -11.33 -2.75 -20.35
C SER A 108 -10.26 -3.52 -21.12
N PRO A 109 -10.17 -4.87 -20.99
CA PRO A 109 -10.93 -5.71 -21.93
C PRO A 109 -11.53 -6.99 -21.32
N GLY A 110 -12.82 -7.24 -21.59
CA GLY A 110 -13.57 -8.41 -21.09
C GLY A 110 -14.27 -8.20 -19.74
N GLY A 111 -14.52 -6.93 -19.38
CA GLY A 111 -14.90 -6.50 -18.02
C GLY A 111 -16.10 -7.20 -17.38
N THR A 112 -16.20 -7.09 -16.05
CA THR A 112 -17.27 -7.67 -15.21
C THR A 112 -18.68 -7.21 -15.56
N GLY A 113 -18.83 -6.21 -16.44
CA GLY A 113 -20.10 -5.60 -16.85
C GLY A 113 -20.53 -4.40 -15.99
N MET A 114 -19.74 -4.01 -14.98
CA MET A 114 -20.16 -3.06 -13.94
C MET A 114 -19.72 -1.60 -14.14
N GLY A 115 -19.04 -1.28 -15.24
CA GLY A 115 -18.59 0.10 -15.55
C GLY A 115 -17.38 0.55 -14.71
N PRO A 116 -16.99 1.82 -14.79
CA PRO A 116 -15.84 2.36 -14.06
C PRO A 116 -15.99 2.22 -12.54
N GLN A 117 -14.92 1.79 -11.85
CA GLN A 117 -14.93 1.60 -10.40
C GLN A 117 -14.59 2.91 -9.69
N ARG A 118 -15.45 3.31 -8.75
CA ARG A 118 -15.24 4.49 -7.90
C ARG A 118 -14.46 4.11 -6.65
N CYS A 119 -13.32 4.75 -6.42
CA CYS A 119 -12.41 4.42 -5.31
C CYS A 119 -12.13 5.64 -4.44
N HIS A 120 -12.66 5.61 -3.21
CA HIS A 120 -12.55 6.70 -2.25
C HIS A 120 -11.12 6.87 -1.75
N ILE A 121 -10.65 8.12 -1.72
CA ILE A 121 -9.30 8.46 -1.26
C ILE A 121 -9.25 8.34 0.27
N ARG A 122 -8.19 7.72 0.78
CA ARG A 122 -7.89 7.61 2.22
C ARG A 122 -6.85 8.65 2.63
N GLU A 123 -5.75 8.74 1.90
CA GLU A 123 -4.66 9.65 2.20
C GLU A 123 -3.92 10.06 0.91
N ILE A 124 -3.31 11.24 0.95
CA ILE A 124 -2.48 11.77 -0.13
C ILE A 124 -1.14 12.20 0.47
N ARG A 125 -0.05 11.74 -0.15
CA ARG A 125 1.33 12.07 0.23
C ARG A 125 2.08 12.63 -0.96
N LYS A 126 3.03 13.53 -0.73
CA LYS A 126 4.02 13.90 -1.75
C LYS A 126 4.80 12.66 -2.18
N TRP A 127 5.19 12.63 -3.45
CA TRP A 127 6.01 11.57 -4.02
C TRP A 127 7.14 12.18 -4.84
N ASP A 128 8.39 11.89 -4.47
CA ASP A 128 9.56 12.28 -5.25
C ASP A 128 10.06 11.05 -6.05
N PRO A 129 9.77 10.96 -7.36
CA PRO A 129 10.19 9.80 -8.15
C PRO A 129 11.71 9.65 -8.29
N LYS A 130 12.49 10.66 -7.92
CA LYS A 130 13.96 10.69 -8.04
C LYS A 130 14.69 10.53 -6.72
N ALA A 131 13.99 10.46 -5.59
CA ALA A 131 14.65 10.30 -4.31
C ALA A 131 15.29 8.91 -4.21
N GLU A 132 16.59 8.89 -3.93
CA GLU A 132 17.36 7.68 -3.66
C GLU A 132 17.73 7.65 -2.18
N LYS A 133 17.78 6.45 -1.61
CA LYS A 133 18.24 6.29 -0.23
C LYS A 133 19.73 6.64 -0.20
N PRO A 134 20.18 7.58 0.65
CA PRO A 134 21.61 7.88 0.75
C PRO A 134 22.40 6.59 0.99
N ALA A 135 23.44 6.36 0.19
CA ALA A 135 24.34 5.24 0.42
C ALA A 135 24.93 5.36 1.82
N GLU A 136 24.74 4.33 2.65
CA GLU A 136 25.41 4.24 3.94
C GLU A 136 26.92 4.29 3.67
N PRO A 137 27.68 5.21 4.27
CA PRO A 137 29.11 5.33 4.00
C PRO A 137 29.76 3.97 4.29
N ALA A 138 30.40 3.40 3.28
CA ALA A 138 31.13 2.15 3.41
C ALA A 138 32.09 2.30 4.59
N ALA A 139 31.91 1.47 5.62
CA ALA A 139 32.86 1.36 6.71
C ALA A 139 34.23 1.11 6.07
N GLU A 140 35.10 2.10 6.17
CA GLU A 140 36.47 2.04 5.72
C GLU A 140 37.14 0.95 6.56
N THR A 141 37.30 -0.25 5.99
CA THR A 141 38.16 -1.28 6.56
C THR A 141 39.59 -0.75 6.46
N GLU A 142 40.12 -0.23 7.58
CA GLU A 142 41.53 0.08 7.74
C GLU A 142 42.37 -1.18 7.41
N PRO A 143 43.35 -1.10 6.49
CA PRO A 143 44.31 -2.18 6.28
C PRO A 143 45.36 -2.17 7.41
N GLU A 144 45.60 -3.34 8.01
CA GLU A 144 46.74 -3.61 8.91
C GLU A 144 48.10 -3.45 8.20
#